data_AF-A0A9N9GIB4-F1
#
_entry.id   AF-A0A9N9GIB4-F1
#
_cell.length_a   1.000
_cell.length_b   1.000
_cell.length_c   1.000
_cell.angle_alpha   90.00
_cell.angle_beta   90.00
_cell.angle_gamma   90.00
#
_symmetry.space_group_name_H-M   'P 1'
#
loop_
_entity.id
_entity.type
_entity.pdbx_description
1 polymer ?
#
loop_
_entity_poly.entity_id
_entity_poly.type
_entity_poly.pdbx_seq_one_letter_code
_entity_poly.pdbx_strand_id
1 'polypeptide(L)'
;MLTPENATNIYFPHVLSASFISRLIVTFIKHLLFMRGQIPCPFDQIEKLLQGTDDQGNGQRQNAKTKKIKELITNFQILSEMVMTTLQHIFTYHNYFDSLHLIILFGNTPMSPKEIYFLEFLNVCADSMLELDTPQHEDFSERKLLRSLLGNLNEQEPLHITRLHLLIKTSRKNSPPELIPKQLLKLKFAKTNTLFLVCEGLVKNSFNQYDEHDMDEICGLQYSLKDVYSLLRMMIGKLERS
;
A
#
# COMPACT_ATOMS: atom_id res chain seq x y z
N MET A 1 -23.96 -6.13 6.96
CA MET A 1 -22.60 -5.74 7.38
C MET A 1 -21.72 -6.96 7.18
N LEU A 2 -20.61 -6.84 6.45
CA LEU A 2 -19.59 -7.90 6.45
C LEU A 2 -18.93 -7.86 7.80
N THR A 3 -18.95 -8.99 8.49
CA THR A 3 -18.41 -9.08 9.84
C THR A 3 -16.90 -9.31 9.78
N PRO A 4 -16.12 -8.74 10.71
CA PRO A 4 -14.67 -8.93 10.85
C PRO A 4 -14.21 -10.39 11.08
N GLU A 5 -15.12 -11.37 11.00
CA GLU A 5 -14.93 -12.75 11.43
C GLU A 5 -13.85 -13.50 10.63
N ASN A 6 -13.49 -13.01 9.43
CA ASN A 6 -12.41 -13.55 8.60
C ASN A 6 -11.18 -12.62 8.54
N ALA A 7 -11.05 -11.66 9.45
CA ALA A 7 -9.89 -10.78 9.47
C ALA A 7 -8.62 -11.56 9.82
N THR A 8 -7.57 -11.34 9.03
CA THR A 8 -6.23 -11.83 9.34
C THR A 8 -5.57 -10.83 10.28
N ASN A 9 -5.44 -11.22 11.55
CA ASN A 9 -4.79 -10.41 12.57
C ASN A 9 -3.29 -10.69 12.59
N ILE A 10 -2.49 -9.62 12.57
CA ILE A 10 -1.03 -9.65 12.61
C ILE A 10 -0.56 -8.77 13.75
N TYR A 11 0.05 -9.41 14.74
CA TYR A 11 0.57 -8.75 15.92
C TYR A 11 2.05 -8.40 15.74
N PHE A 12 2.40 -7.16 16.01
CA PHE A 12 3.75 -6.63 15.99
C PHE A 12 4.23 -6.42 17.43
N PRO A 13 5.49 -6.78 17.75
CA PRO A 13 6.00 -6.67 19.11
C PRO A 13 6.34 -5.22 19.53
N HIS A 14 6.08 -4.24 18.66
CA HIS A 14 6.39 -2.82 18.86
C HIS A 14 5.23 -1.96 18.37
N VAL A 15 5.20 -0.71 18.83
CA VAL A 15 4.29 0.33 18.34
C VAL A 15 4.54 0.53 16.85
N LEU A 16 3.49 0.73 16.06
CA LEU A 16 3.63 0.96 14.63
C LEU A 16 3.94 2.44 14.36
N SER A 17 5.03 2.71 13.67
CA SER A 17 5.39 4.07 13.27
C SER A 17 4.77 4.43 11.92
N ALA A 18 4.64 5.73 11.65
CA ALA A 18 4.22 6.25 10.35
C ALA A 18 5.13 5.75 9.21
N SER A 19 6.45 5.78 9.42
CA SER A 19 7.44 5.29 8.45
C SER A 19 7.32 3.79 8.22
N PHE A 20 7.16 3.01 9.29
CA PHE A 20 7.03 1.56 9.20
C PHE A 20 5.75 1.17 8.47
N ILE A 21 4.61 1.79 8.80
CA ILE A 21 3.34 1.55 8.09
C ILE A 21 3.45 1.93 6.62
N SER A 22 4.11 3.05 6.30
CA SER A 22 4.34 3.44 4.91
C SER A 22 5.06 2.33 4.14
N ARG A 23 6.11 1.75 4.73
CA ARG A 23 6.82 0.60 4.15
C ARG A 23 5.92 -0.63 4.02
N LEU A 24 5.16 -0.98 5.07
CA LEU A 24 4.23 -2.12 5.02
C LEU A 24 3.19 -1.97 3.91
N ILE A 25 2.61 -0.79 3.73
CA ILE A 25 1.64 -0.50 2.67
C ILE A 25 2.27 -0.69 1.29
N VAL A 26 3.45 -0.12 1.07
CA VAL A 26 4.16 -0.20 -0.22
C VAL A 26 4.56 -1.63 -0.53
N THR A 27 5.11 -2.36 0.44
CA THR A 27 5.44 -3.78 0.31
C THR A 27 4.20 -4.61 0.03
N PHE A 28 3.09 -4.32 0.70
CA PHE A 28 1.83 -5.00 0.45
C PHE A 28 1.34 -4.77 -0.98
N ILE A 29 1.38 -3.52 -1.47
CA ILE A 29 1.00 -3.19 -2.85
C ILE A 29 1.90 -3.90 -3.87
N LYS A 30 3.23 -3.91 -3.66
CA LYS A 30 4.18 -4.66 -4.52
C LYS A 30 3.80 -6.13 -4.59
N HIS A 31 3.46 -6.73 -3.45
CA HIS A 31 3.07 -8.12 -3.36
C HIS A 31 1.72 -8.40 -4.05
N LEU A 32 0.70 -7.58 -3.79
CA LEU A 32 -0.61 -7.69 -4.43
C LEU A 32 -0.51 -7.59 -5.94
N LEU A 33 0.30 -6.65 -6.46
CA LEU A 33 0.47 -6.50 -7.90
C LEU A 33 1.07 -7.76 -8.54
N PHE A 34 1.99 -8.44 -7.86
CA PHE A 34 2.53 -9.71 -8.34
C PHE A 34 1.49 -10.83 -8.24
N MET A 35 0.89 -11.02 -7.06
CA MET A 35 -0.07 -12.11 -6.80
C MET A 35 -1.32 -12.03 -7.69
N ARG A 36 -1.77 -10.82 -8.02
CA ARG A 36 -2.93 -10.61 -8.90
C ARG A 36 -2.57 -10.50 -10.38
N GLY A 37 -1.35 -10.87 -10.76
CA GLY A 37 -0.88 -10.90 -12.15
C GLY A 37 -0.77 -9.54 -12.83
N GLN A 38 -0.67 -8.45 -12.06
CA GLN A 38 -0.53 -7.08 -12.59
C GLN A 38 0.92 -6.77 -12.99
N ILE A 39 1.89 -7.46 -12.39
CA ILE A 39 3.32 -7.43 -12.79
C ILE A 39 3.83 -8.85 -13.02
N PRO A 40 4.81 -9.05 -13.93
CA PRO A 40 5.20 -10.38 -14.39
C PRO A 40 6.04 -11.19 -13.38
N CYS A 41 6.69 -10.52 -12.44
CA CYS A 41 7.53 -11.15 -11.42
C CYS A 41 7.56 -10.28 -10.15
N PRO A 42 8.07 -10.80 -9.02
CA PRO A 42 8.22 -10.02 -7.79
C PRO A 42 9.01 -8.74 -8.03
N PHE A 43 8.58 -7.63 -7.42
CA PHE A 43 9.13 -6.30 -7.66
C PHE A 43 10.66 -6.23 -7.44
N ASP A 44 11.18 -6.90 -6.41
CA ASP A 44 12.63 -6.92 -6.13
C ASP A 44 13.45 -7.54 -7.27
N GLN A 45 12.85 -8.48 -8.04
CA GLN A 45 13.50 -9.02 -9.23
C GLN A 45 13.52 -8.00 -10.37
N ILE A 46 12.47 -7.19 -10.50
CA ILE A 46 12.40 -6.09 -11.47
C ILE A 46 13.49 -5.05 -11.18
N GLU A 47 13.74 -4.72 -9.91
CA GLU A 47 14.81 -3.80 -9.51
C GLU A 47 16.20 -4.34 -9.85
N LYS A 48 16.47 -5.62 -9.54
CA LYS A 48 17.74 -6.27 -9.86
C LYS A 48 18.04 -6.32 -11.36
N LEU A 49 17.00 -6.48 -12.20
CA LEU A 49 17.16 -6.47 -13.65
C LEU A 49 17.71 -5.13 -14.16
N LEU A 50 17.35 -3.99 -13.55
CA LEU A 50 17.92 -2.69 -13.93
C LEU A 50 19.35 -2.51 -13.46
N GLN A 51 19.65 -2.91 -12.22
CA GLN A 51 21.00 -2.76 -11.65
C GLN A 51 22.06 -3.48 -12.49
N GLY A 52 21.73 -4.68 -13.01
CA GLY A 52 22.64 -5.41 -13.91
C GLY A 52 22.77 -4.84 -15.32
N THR A 53 21.94 -3.86 -15.72
CA THR A 53 21.99 -3.28 -17.08
C THR A 53 22.85 -2.02 -17.18
N ASP A 54 23.04 -1.28 -16.07
CA ASP A 54 23.78 -0.02 -16.09
C ASP A 54 25.32 -0.22 -16.11
N ASP A 55 25.82 -1.44 -15.78
CA ASP A 55 27.26 -1.77 -15.81
C ASP A 55 27.81 -2.20 -17.18
N GLN A 56 26.94 -2.48 -18.17
CA GLN A 56 27.38 -2.80 -19.54
C GLN A 56 27.37 -1.55 -20.41
N GLY A 57 28.45 -0.77 -20.29
CA GLY A 57 28.74 0.39 -21.13
C GLY A 57 28.86 0.02 -22.61
N ASN A 58 27.74 -0.03 -23.33
CA ASN A 58 27.73 0.09 -24.79
C ASN A 58 26.45 0.77 -25.27
N GLY A 59 26.65 1.90 -25.93
CA GLY A 59 25.62 2.87 -26.27
C GLY A 59 24.59 2.39 -27.30
N GLN A 60 23.47 3.10 -27.26
CA GLN A 60 22.55 3.39 -28.37
C GLN A 60 21.41 2.44 -28.74
N ARG A 61 21.13 1.37 -28.00
CA ARG A 61 19.79 0.75 -28.06
C ARG A 61 19.24 0.46 -26.67
N GLN A 62 18.77 1.51 -25.98
CA GLN A 62 17.85 1.31 -24.87
C GLN A 62 16.61 0.61 -25.42
N ASN A 63 16.53 -0.70 -25.15
CA ASN A 63 15.45 -1.53 -25.64
C ASN A 63 14.13 -1.00 -25.02
N ALA A 64 13.04 -0.98 -25.80
CA ALA A 64 11.75 -0.47 -25.32
C ALA A 64 11.24 -1.17 -24.04
N LYS A 65 11.80 -2.34 -23.71
CA LYS A 65 11.61 -3.09 -22.47
C LYS A 65 12.23 -2.38 -21.26
N THR A 66 13.51 -1.98 -21.35
CA THR A 66 14.23 -1.31 -20.26
C THR A 66 13.61 0.03 -19.91
N LYS A 67 13.19 0.81 -20.93
CA LYS A 67 12.50 2.09 -20.70
C LYS A 67 11.25 1.92 -19.82
N LYS A 68 10.44 0.89 -20.10
CA LYS A 68 9.19 0.66 -19.36
C LYS A 68 9.43 0.14 -17.94
N ILE A 69 10.45 -0.70 -17.77
CA ILE A 69 10.87 -1.15 -16.44
C ILE A 69 11.31 0.06 -15.58
N LYS A 70 12.12 0.96 -16.17
CA LYS A 70 12.52 2.22 -15.51
C LYS A 70 11.29 3.04 -15.10
N GLU A 71 10.35 3.23 -16.02
CA GLU A 71 9.11 3.98 -15.74
C GLU A 71 8.23 3.31 -14.65
N LEU A 72 8.12 1.97 -14.64
CA LEU A 72 7.43 1.24 -13.58
C LEU A 72 8.07 1.49 -12.22
N ILE A 73 9.39 1.41 -12.13
CA ILE A 73 10.13 1.64 -10.88
C ILE A 73 9.96 3.09 -10.42
N THR A 74 10.10 4.06 -11.33
CA THR A 74 9.84 5.48 -11.02
C THR A 74 8.43 5.70 -10.47
N ASN A 75 7.42 5.06 -11.06
CA ASN A 75 6.05 5.17 -10.55
C ASN A 75 5.87 4.57 -9.15
N PHE A 76 6.57 3.48 -8.84
CA PHE A 76 6.56 2.91 -7.49
C PHE A 76 7.31 3.77 -6.48
N GLN A 77 8.40 4.42 -6.89
CA GLN A 77 9.11 5.40 -6.06
C GLN A 77 8.20 6.58 -5.72
N ILE A 78 7.50 7.13 -6.73
CA ILE A 78 6.49 8.19 -6.53
C ILE A 78 5.38 7.72 -5.58
N LEU A 79 4.84 6.51 -5.77
CA LEU A 79 3.84 5.94 -4.88
C LEU A 79 4.36 5.84 -3.44
N SER A 80 5.58 5.34 -3.26
CA SER A 80 6.20 5.19 -1.93
C SER A 80 6.39 6.53 -1.24
N GLU A 81 6.92 7.51 -1.97
CA GLU A 81 7.11 8.88 -1.46
C GLU A 81 5.77 9.50 -1.08
N MET A 82 4.75 9.39 -1.93
CA MET A 82 3.42 9.90 -1.64
C MET A 82 2.79 9.26 -0.41
N VAL A 83 2.88 7.95 -0.24
CA VAL A 83 2.34 7.26 0.94
C VAL A 83 3.02 7.81 2.20
N MET A 84 4.35 7.94 2.15
CA MET A 84 5.15 8.48 3.25
C MET A 84 4.75 9.92 3.59
N THR A 85 4.71 10.82 2.61
CA THR A 85 4.38 12.23 2.84
C THR A 85 2.94 12.41 3.31
N THR A 86 2.00 11.62 2.77
CA THR A 86 0.60 11.59 3.19
C THR A 86 0.48 11.21 4.66
N LEU A 87 1.16 10.14 5.07
CA LEU A 87 1.14 9.70 6.47
C LEU A 87 1.84 10.72 7.37
N GLN A 88 3.02 11.20 7.01
CA GLN A 88 3.71 12.27 7.77
C GLN A 88 2.83 13.51 7.97
N HIS A 89 2.09 13.93 6.95
CA HIS A 89 1.14 15.03 7.07
C HIS A 89 0.03 14.71 8.08
N ILE A 90 -0.59 13.53 7.99
CA ILE A 90 -1.61 13.08 8.94
C ILE A 90 -1.07 13.09 10.38
N PHE A 91 0.16 12.60 10.56
CA PHE A 91 0.83 12.53 11.86
C PHE A 91 1.34 13.89 12.39
N THR A 92 1.43 14.92 11.53
CA THR A 92 1.79 16.28 11.97
C THR A 92 0.73 16.89 12.88
N TYR A 93 -0.54 16.50 12.69
CA TYR A 93 -1.67 17.02 13.48
C TYR A 93 -2.07 16.10 14.63
N HIS A 94 -1.76 14.81 14.52
CA HIS A 94 -2.05 13.81 15.55
C HIS A 94 -0.87 12.86 15.66
N ASN A 95 -0.14 12.94 16.76
CA ASN A 95 1.03 12.10 16.97
C ASN A 95 0.68 10.62 17.22
N TYR A 96 -0.58 10.30 17.47
CA TYR A 96 -1.05 8.97 17.81
C TYR A 96 -2.47 8.72 17.29
N PHE A 97 -2.74 7.49 16.85
CA PHE A 97 -4.05 6.99 16.44
C PHE A 97 -4.28 5.59 17.01
N ASP A 98 -5.45 5.38 17.63
CA ASP A 98 -5.88 4.03 18.04
C ASP A 98 -6.12 3.13 16.83
N SER A 99 -6.67 3.69 15.75
CA SER A 99 -6.88 2.99 14.49
C SER A 99 -6.68 3.90 13.28
N LEU A 100 -5.90 3.42 12.31
CA LEU A 100 -5.71 4.00 10.99
C LEU A 100 -6.25 3.04 9.94
N HIS A 101 -7.27 3.49 9.20
CA HIS A 101 -7.92 2.67 8.18
C HIS A 101 -7.51 3.07 6.77
N LEU A 102 -7.20 2.06 5.96
CA LEU A 102 -6.74 2.20 4.59
C LEU A 102 -7.40 1.16 3.71
N ILE A 103 -7.71 1.54 2.46
CA ILE A 103 -8.40 0.67 1.51
C ILE A 103 -7.63 0.67 0.20
N ILE A 104 -7.29 -0.52 -0.29
CA ILE A 104 -6.72 -0.72 -1.62
C ILE A 104 -7.82 -1.33 -2.50
N LEU A 105 -8.04 -0.73 -3.66
CA LEU A 105 -9.08 -1.15 -4.60
C LEU A 105 -8.45 -1.53 -5.92
N PHE A 106 -8.75 -2.73 -6.42
CA PHE A 106 -8.51 -3.06 -7.82
C PHE A 106 -9.80 -2.87 -8.61
N GLY A 107 -9.79 -2.04 -9.64
CA GLY A 107 -10.96 -1.80 -10.48
C GLY A 107 -10.79 -0.57 -11.36
N ASN A 108 -11.66 -0.43 -12.36
CA ASN A 108 -11.59 0.74 -13.26
C ASN A 108 -11.90 2.05 -12.53
N THR A 109 -12.79 1.99 -11.53
CA THR A 109 -13.17 3.13 -10.70
C THR A 109 -13.29 2.72 -9.22
N PRO A 110 -13.10 3.64 -8.27
CA PRO A 110 -13.33 3.37 -6.85
C PRO A 110 -14.78 2.98 -6.49
N MET A 111 -15.77 3.35 -7.33
CA MET A 111 -17.20 3.08 -7.07
C MET A 111 -17.62 1.67 -7.50
N SER A 112 -16.83 1.02 -8.35
CA SER A 112 -17.06 -0.32 -8.87
C SER A 112 -15.75 -1.13 -8.85
N PRO A 113 -15.15 -1.33 -7.67
CA PRO A 113 -13.97 -2.15 -7.55
C PRO A 113 -14.31 -3.60 -7.91
N LYS A 114 -13.39 -4.28 -8.59
CA LYS A 114 -13.40 -5.73 -8.80
C LYS A 114 -12.99 -6.47 -7.53
N GLU A 115 -12.08 -5.86 -6.76
CA GLU A 115 -11.54 -6.43 -5.54
C GLU A 115 -11.12 -5.32 -4.56
N ILE A 116 -11.25 -5.61 -3.26
CA ILE A 116 -11.08 -4.66 -2.17
C ILE A 116 -10.16 -5.29 -1.12
N TYR A 117 -9.20 -4.53 -0.61
CA TYR A 117 -8.37 -4.93 0.52
C TYR A 117 -8.51 -3.85 1.59
N PHE A 118 -8.95 -4.24 2.78
CA PHE A 118 -9.08 -3.37 3.93
C PHE A 118 -7.90 -3.61 4.87
N LEU A 119 -7.18 -2.54 5.17
CA LEU A 119 -6.08 -2.52 6.10
C LEU A 119 -6.45 -1.65 7.29
N GLU A 120 -6.32 -2.20 8.48
CA GLU A 120 -6.47 -1.51 9.74
C GLU A 120 -5.15 -1.62 10.51
N PHE A 121 -4.59 -0.48 10.87
CA PHE A 121 -3.41 -0.41 11.71
C PHE A 121 -3.82 0.12 13.08
N LEU A 122 -3.59 -0.66 14.13
CA LEU A 122 -3.91 -0.30 15.49
C LEU A 122 -2.66 0.18 16.23
N ASN A 123 -2.86 1.13 17.16
CA ASN A 123 -1.81 1.69 18.02
C ASN A 123 -0.65 2.27 17.21
N VAL A 124 -0.96 3.26 16.38
CA VAL A 124 -0.01 3.88 15.46
C VAL A 124 0.46 5.22 16.01
N CYS A 125 1.76 5.51 15.91
CA CYS A 125 2.33 6.78 16.31
C CYS A 125 3.19 7.44 15.22
N ALA A 126 3.45 8.74 15.41
CA ALA A 126 4.44 9.48 14.65
C ALA A 126 5.85 8.93 14.91
N ASP A 127 6.74 9.03 13.92
CA ASP A 127 8.13 8.57 14.04
C ASP A 127 8.88 9.28 15.18
N SER A 128 8.55 10.54 15.45
CA SER A 128 9.14 11.34 16.54
C SER A 128 8.86 10.80 17.94
N MET A 129 7.86 9.92 18.11
CA MET A 129 7.52 9.32 19.40
C MET A 129 8.32 8.04 19.69
N LEU A 130 9.10 7.55 18.73
CA LEU A 130 9.90 6.33 18.90
C LEU A 130 11.34 6.63 19.30
N GLU A 131 11.85 5.79 20.19
CA GLU A 131 13.27 5.78 20.54
C GLU A 131 14.05 5.09 19.40
N LEU A 132 15.22 5.63 19.05
CA LEU A 132 15.99 5.37 17.82
C LEU A 132 16.50 3.92 17.62
N ASP A 133 16.23 2.98 18.53
CA ASP A 133 16.87 1.65 18.56
C ASP A 133 16.08 0.52 17.88
N THR A 134 15.02 0.82 17.10
CA THR A 134 14.12 -0.20 16.52
C THR A 134 14.43 -0.80 15.12
N PRO A 135 15.44 -0.38 14.31
CA PRO A 135 15.46 -0.75 12.88
C PRO A 135 15.55 -2.26 12.58
N GLN A 136 16.21 -3.05 13.42
CA GLN A 136 16.39 -4.49 13.17
C GLN A 136 15.09 -5.31 13.28
N HIS A 137 14.09 -4.81 14.02
CA HIS A 137 12.85 -5.55 14.23
C HIS A 137 11.84 -5.39 13.09
N GLU A 138 12.01 -4.38 12.26
CA GLU A 138 11.03 -4.03 11.24
C GLU A 138 11.11 -4.96 10.02
N ASP A 139 12.31 -5.38 9.60
CA ASP A 139 12.49 -6.33 8.48
C ASP A 139 11.90 -7.72 8.78
N PHE A 140 12.06 -8.20 10.03
CA PHE A 140 11.43 -9.44 10.47
C PHE A 140 9.91 -9.34 10.42
N SER A 141 9.39 -8.17 10.80
CA SER A 141 7.97 -7.87 10.87
C SER A 141 7.33 -7.75 9.49
N GLU A 142 8.02 -7.14 8.53
CA GLU A 142 7.63 -7.12 7.13
C GLU A 142 7.56 -8.53 6.53
N ARG A 143 8.52 -9.40 6.84
CA ARG A 143 8.46 -10.82 6.44
C ARG A 143 7.29 -11.55 7.09
N LYS A 144 6.95 -11.24 8.34
CA LYS A 144 5.79 -11.81 9.04
C LYS A 144 4.48 -11.38 8.36
N LEU A 145 4.38 -10.12 7.95
CA LEU A 145 3.28 -9.62 7.12
C LEU A 145 3.15 -10.45 5.84
N LEU A 146 4.21 -10.52 5.04
CA LEU A 146 4.20 -11.25 3.77
C LEU A 146 3.82 -12.72 3.92
N ARG A 147 4.33 -13.41 4.95
CA ARG A 147 3.98 -14.82 5.22
C ARG A 147 2.49 -14.99 5.55
N SER A 148 1.94 -14.09 6.34
CA SER A 148 0.51 -14.13 6.71
C SER A 148 -0.40 -13.87 5.51
N LEU A 149 0.07 -13.06 4.55
CA LEU A 149 -0.64 -12.78 3.31
C LEU A 149 -0.59 -13.94 2.31
N LEU A 150 0.57 -14.58 2.17
CA LEU A 150 0.76 -15.72 1.26
C LEU A 150 -0.21 -16.88 1.56
N GLY A 151 -0.54 -17.11 2.84
CA GLY A 151 -1.50 -18.14 3.23
C GLY A 151 -2.93 -17.88 2.72
N ASN A 152 -3.34 -16.61 2.63
CA ASN A 152 -4.73 -16.23 2.32
C ASN A 152 -4.96 -15.88 0.84
N LEU A 153 -3.91 -15.46 0.12
CA LEU A 153 -4.03 -14.93 -1.24
C LEU A 153 -3.63 -15.92 -2.34
N ASN A 154 -2.98 -17.03 -2.00
CA ASN A 154 -2.46 -17.99 -2.98
C ASN A 154 -3.55 -18.70 -3.81
N GLU A 155 -4.80 -18.72 -3.37
CA GLU A 155 -5.89 -19.42 -4.06
C GLU A 155 -6.69 -18.54 -5.03
N GLN A 156 -6.33 -17.26 -5.19
CA GLN A 156 -7.13 -16.34 -6.00
C GLN A 156 -6.69 -16.30 -7.48
N GLU A 157 -7.64 -16.41 -8.40
CA GLU A 157 -7.39 -16.29 -9.85
C GLU A 157 -6.84 -14.91 -10.23
N PRO A 158 -5.83 -14.78 -11.11
CA PRO A 158 -5.28 -13.51 -11.55
C PRO A 158 -6.35 -12.52 -12.05
N LEU A 159 -6.19 -11.24 -11.72
CA LEU A 159 -7.08 -10.21 -12.24
C LEU A 159 -6.67 -9.81 -13.66
N HIS A 160 -7.64 -9.55 -14.53
CA HIS A 160 -7.38 -8.72 -15.71
C HIS A 160 -6.78 -7.38 -15.29
N ILE A 161 -5.80 -6.91 -16.07
CA ILE A 161 -5.16 -5.59 -15.93
C ILE A 161 -6.23 -4.53 -15.63
N THR A 162 -6.13 -3.84 -14.49
CA THR A 162 -7.20 -2.95 -14.03
C THR A 162 -6.71 -1.57 -13.57
N ARG A 163 -7.19 -0.97 -12.49
CA ARG A 163 -6.48 0.14 -11.82
C ARG A 163 -6.38 -0.18 -10.35
N LEU A 164 -5.31 0.29 -9.70
CA LEU A 164 -5.20 0.29 -8.25
C LEU A 164 -5.52 1.70 -7.74
N HIS A 165 -6.39 1.79 -6.73
CA HIS A 165 -6.72 3.02 -6.02
C HIS A 165 -6.41 2.81 -4.54
N LEU A 166 -5.92 3.85 -3.88
CA LEU A 166 -5.60 3.85 -2.46
C LEU A 166 -6.53 4.84 -1.76
N LEU A 167 -7.13 4.48 -0.65
CA LEU A 167 -7.99 5.39 0.13
C LEU A 167 -7.56 5.35 1.58
N ILE A 168 -7.63 6.49 2.27
CA ILE A 168 -7.16 6.62 3.65
C ILE A 168 -8.20 7.40 4.45
N LYS A 169 -8.72 6.81 5.52
CA LYS A 169 -9.64 7.52 6.42
C LYS A 169 -8.84 8.55 7.23
N THR A 170 -9.25 9.81 7.21
CA THR A 170 -8.59 10.90 7.96
C THR A 170 -9.56 12.05 8.23
N SER A 171 -9.23 12.94 9.17
CA SER A 171 -10.04 14.11 9.50
C SER A 171 -10.18 15.07 8.32
N ARG A 172 -11.38 15.64 8.15
CA ARG A 172 -11.65 16.75 7.21
C ARG A 172 -10.72 17.94 7.39
N LYS A 173 -10.40 18.27 8.65
CA LYS A 173 -9.63 19.47 8.97
C LYS A 173 -8.15 19.34 8.57
N ASN A 174 -7.67 18.09 8.51
CA ASN A 174 -6.26 17.75 8.40
C ASN A 174 -6.00 16.80 7.21
N SER A 175 -6.84 16.90 6.16
CA SER A 175 -6.66 16.08 4.97
C SER A 175 -5.44 16.60 4.19
N PRO A 176 -4.48 15.73 3.85
CA PRO A 176 -3.33 16.15 3.03
C PRO A 176 -3.80 16.75 1.71
N PRO A 177 -3.18 17.85 1.24
CA PRO A 177 -3.65 18.61 0.07
C PRO A 177 -3.62 17.82 -1.23
N GLU A 178 -2.81 16.74 -1.30
CA GLU A 178 -2.73 15.84 -2.43
C GLU A 178 -3.92 14.86 -2.50
N LEU A 179 -4.72 14.76 -1.42
CA LEU A 179 -5.87 13.85 -1.36
C LEU A 179 -7.14 14.51 -1.88
N ILE A 180 -7.97 13.71 -2.53
CA ILE A 180 -9.28 14.14 -3.02
C ILE A 180 -10.35 13.57 -2.08
N PRO A 181 -11.08 14.40 -1.33
CA PRO A 181 -12.13 13.92 -0.44
C PRO A 181 -13.18 13.06 -1.16
N LYS A 182 -13.63 11.98 -0.51
CA LYS A 182 -14.59 11.00 -1.07
C LYS A 182 -15.81 10.80 -0.18
N GLN A 183 -16.46 11.90 0.18
CA GLN A 183 -17.59 11.94 1.12
C GLN A 183 -18.80 11.08 0.71
N LEU A 184 -19.00 10.88 -0.59
CA LEU A 184 -20.12 10.11 -1.15
C LEU A 184 -19.74 8.66 -1.51
N LEU A 185 -18.52 8.23 -1.21
CA LEU A 185 -18.08 6.89 -1.53
C LEU A 185 -18.82 5.87 -0.67
N LYS A 186 -19.66 5.06 -1.32
CA LYS A 186 -20.32 3.90 -0.71
C LYS A 186 -19.74 2.65 -1.34
N LEU A 187 -18.81 2.00 -0.65
CA LEU A 187 -18.24 0.74 -1.10
C LEU A 187 -19.29 -0.37 -0.94
N LYS A 188 -19.64 -1.00 -2.07
CA LYS A 188 -20.44 -2.23 -2.07
C LYS A 188 -19.46 -3.39 -2.03
N PHE A 189 -19.35 -4.01 -0.87
CA PHE A 189 -18.49 -5.17 -0.70
C PHE A 189 -19.18 -6.43 -1.24
N ALA A 190 -18.62 -7.03 -2.28
CA ALA A 190 -18.97 -8.39 -2.65
C ALA A 190 -18.18 -9.35 -1.75
N LYS A 191 -18.88 -10.29 -1.09
CA LYS A 191 -18.32 -11.20 -0.06
C LYS A 191 -17.04 -11.94 -0.46
N THR A 192 -16.79 -12.18 -1.75
CA THR A 192 -15.73 -13.09 -2.22
C THR A 192 -14.35 -12.45 -2.38
N ASN A 193 -14.27 -11.11 -2.45
CA ASN A 193 -13.04 -10.42 -2.85
C ASN A 193 -12.68 -9.31 -1.85
N THR A 194 -12.80 -9.60 -0.55
CA THR A 194 -12.43 -8.65 0.50
C THR A 194 -11.52 -9.32 1.52
N LEU A 195 -10.27 -8.89 1.58
CA LEU A 195 -9.35 -9.26 2.65
C LEU A 195 -9.36 -8.16 3.71
N PHE A 196 -9.53 -8.55 4.97
CA PHE A 196 -9.36 -7.68 6.13
C PHE A 196 -8.04 -8.04 6.80
N LEU A 197 -7.16 -7.06 6.92
CA LEU A 197 -5.92 -7.19 7.65
C LEU A 197 -5.92 -6.23 8.83
N VAL A 198 -5.70 -6.75 10.02
CA VAL A 198 -5.53 -5.94 11.23
C VAL A 198 -4.09 -6.09 11.68
N CYS A 199 -3.36 -4.98 11.68
CA CYS A 199 -1.97 -4.89 12.09
C CYS A 199 -1.93 -4.20 13.45
N GLU A 200 -1.65 -4.92 14.52
CA GLU A 200 -1.68 -4.38 15.88
C GLU A 200 -0.27 -4.19 16.43
N GLY A 201 0.08 -2.95 16.75
CA GLY A 201 1.29 -2.61 17.49
C GLY A 201 1.11 -2.79 18.99
N LEU A 202 2.22 -3.05 19.70
CA LEU A 202 2.22 -3.19 21.15
C LEU A 202 2.07 -1.81 21.81
N VAL A 203 1.08 -1.64 22.70
CA VAL A 203 0.86 -0.39 23.43
C VAL A 203 1.96 -0.21 24.48
N LYS A 204 2.75 0.87 24.40
CA LYS A 204 3.58 1.26 25.56
C LYS A 204 2.66 1.90 26.61
N ASN A 205 2.70 1.42 27.86
CA ASN A 205 1.93 1.94 29.00
C ASN A 205 2.14 3.44 29.29
N SER A 206 3.03 4.12 28.56
CA SER A 206 3.37 5.53 28.71
C SER A 206 2.61 6.49 27.79
N PHE A 207 1.78 6.02 26.85
CA PHE A 207 0.90 6.89 26.05
C PHE A 207 -0.38 7.25 26.82
N ASN A 208 -0.25 8.01 27.90
CA ASN A 208 -1.41 8.49 28.64
C ASN A 208 -2.07 9.70 27.95
N GLN A 209 -3.37 9.57 27.68
CA GLN A 209 -4.37 10.63 27.43
C GLN A 209 -3.99 11.71 26.40
N TYR A 210 -4.31 11.46 25.13
CA TYR A 210 -4.62 12.52 24.18
C TYR A 210 -6.12 12.47 23.85
N ASP A 211 -6.77 13.64 23.90
CA ASP A 211 -8.23 13.80 23.82
C ASP A 211 -8.83 13.16 22.56
N GLU A 212 -9.72 12.18 22.78
CA GLU A 212 -10.68 11.70 21.78
C GLU A 212 -11.68 12.83 21.46
N HIS A 213 -11.48 13.58 20.37
CA HIS A 213 -12.61 14.32 19.79
C HIS A 213 -12.51 14.50 18.26
N ASP A 214 -13.61 14.12 17.61
CA ASP A 214 -14.03 14.34 16.22
C ASP A 214 -13.23 13.64 15.10
N MET A 215 -13.61 12.39 14.77
CA MET A 215 -13.10 11.68 13.60
C MET A 215 -14.18 10.89 12.86
N ASP A 216 -14.82 11.48 11.84
CA ASP A 216 -15.52 10.67 10.83
C ASP A 216 -15.58 11.35 9.45
N GLU A 217 -14.51 11.18 8.65
CA GLU A 217 -14.63 11.16 7.19
C GLU A 217 -13.59 10.23 6.53
N ILE A 218 -13.96 9.63 5.40
CA ILE A 218 -13.05 8.88 4.52
C ILE A 218 -12.54 9.82 3.43
N CYS A 219 -11.23 10.11 3.43
CA CYS A 219 -10.58 10.78 2.31
C CYS A 219 -10.01 9.72 1.33
N GLY A 220 -9.90 10.08 0.06
CA GLY A 220 -9.37 9.18 -0.96
C GLY A 220 -8.13 9.73 -1.61
N LEU A 221 -7.09 8.90 -1.78
CA LEU A 221 -6.11 9.13 -2.82
C LEU A 221 -6.73 8.67 -4.14
N GLN A 222 -7.37 9.58 -4.87
CA GLN A 222 -7.79 9.24 -6.23
C GLN A 222 -6.62 9.41 -7.20
N TYR A 223 -5.63 8.52 -7.11
CA TYR A 223 -4.79 8.28 -8.28
C TYR A 223 -5.53 7.34 -9.23
N SER A 224 -5.91 7.89 -10.38
CA SER A 224 -5.84 7.07 -11.58
C SER A 224 -4.34 6.86 -11.81
N LEU A 225 -3.86 5.64 -11.60
CA LEU A 225 -2.59 5.12 -12.15
C LEU A 225 -2.57 5.20 -13.71
N LYS A 226 -3.14 6.24 -14.33
CA LYS A 226 -3.28 6.37 -15.78
C LYS A 226 -1.91 6.30 -16.44
N ASP A 227 -0.88 6.81 -15.77
CA ASP A 227 0.50 6.80 -16.26
C ASP A 227 1.18 5.45 -16.02
N VAL A 228 0.95 4.80 -14.87
CA VAL A 228 1.43 3.44 -14.57
C VAL A 228 0.75 2.36 -15.43
N TYR A 229 -0.49 2.61 -15.88
CA TYR A 229 -1.25 1.68 -16.73
C TYR A 229 -1.02 1.86 -18.23
N SER A 230 -0.72 3.07 -18.70
CA SER A 230 -0.16 3.27 -20.06
C SER A 230 1.06 2.37 -20.28
N LEU A 231 1.90 2.28 -19.25
CA LEU A 231 3.11 1.48 -19.19
C LEU A 231 2.91 -0.03 -19.12
N LEU A 232 2.13 -0.50 -18.14
CA LEU A 232 1.91 -1.93 -17.90
C LEU A 232 1.16 -2.59 -19.07
N ARG A 233 0.19 -1.89 -19.67
CA ARG A 233 -0.57 -2.34 -20.85
C ARG A 233 0.33 -2.58 -22.07
N MET A 234 1.45 -1.88 -22.17
CA MET A 234 2.38 -2.01 -23.30
C MET A 234 3.51 -3.00 -23.02
N MET A 235 3.82 -3.35 -21.76
CA MET A 235 4.81 -4.38 -21.41
C MET A 235 4.30 -5.79 -21.67
N ILE A 236 3.06 -6.08 -21.29
CA ILE A 236 2.47 -7.43 -21.34
C ILE A 236 2.18 -7.85 -22.79
N GLY A 237 1.61 -6.98 -23.62
CA GLY A 237 1.34 -7.28 -25.04
C GLY A 237 2.58 -7.53 -25.92
N LYS A 238 3.80 -7.36 -25.40
CA LYS A 238 5.07 -7.64 -26.10
C LYS A 238 5.88 -8.79 -25.49
N LEU A 239 5.59 -9.20 -24.26
CA LEU A 239 6.25 -10.35 -23.62
C LEU A 239 5.56 -11.68 -24.00
N GLU A 240 4.27 -11.65 -24.34
CA GLU A 240 3.54 -12.84 -24.83
C GLU A 240 3.76 -13.14 -26.33
N ARG A 241 4.56 -12.32 -27.03
CA ARG A 241 4.87 -12.47 -28.46
C ARG A 241 6.34 -12.77 -28.75
N SER A 242 7.14 -13.10 -27.73
CA SER A 242 8.54 -13.53 -27.84
C SER A 242 8.71 -14.89 -27.19
#